data_AF-A0AAE3LHS3-F1
#
_entry.id   AF-A0AAE3LHS3-F1
#
_cell.length_a   1.000
_cell.length_b   1.000
_cell.length_c   1.000
_cell.angle_alpha   90.00
_cell.angle_beta   90.00
_cell.angle_gamma   90.00
#
_symmetry.space_group_name_H-M   'P 1'
#
loop_
_entity.id
_entity.type
_entity.pdbx_description
1 polymer ?
#
loop_
_entity_poly.entity_id
_entity_poly.type
_entity_poly.pdbx_seq_one_letter_code
_entity_poly.pdbx_strand_id
1 'polypeptide(L)' 'MSAAKQTTLADHEPDLSKLSPAERDAYEAVYEQGMSGREYARQTDRSWGTVSNLLMRARSKLDVFQDGGRDG' A
#
# COMPACT_ATOMS: atom_id res chain seq x y z
N MET A 1 -31.61 19.37 -19.09
CA MET A 1 -30.24 19.79 -18.73
C MET A 1 -29.68 18.76 -17.77
N SER A 2 -28.82 17.86 -18.26
CA SER A 2 -28.20 16.82 -17.43
C SER A 2 -27.19 17.46 -16.50
N ALA A 3 -27.43 17.37 -15.20
CA ALA A 3 -26.47 17.75 -14.18
C ALA A 3 -25.22 16.88 -14.35
N ALA A 4 -24.08 17.52 -14.58
CA ALA A 4 -22.78 16.88 -14.61
C ALA A 4 -22.62 16.08 -13.31
N LYS A 5 -22.34 14.78 -13.46
CA LYS A 5 -22.04 13.88 -12.36
C LYS A 5 -20.76 14.43 -11.70
N GLN A 6 -20.91 15.18 -10.61
CA GLN A 6 -19.77 15.52 -9.75
C GLN A 6 -19.26 14.21 -9.20
N THR A 7 -18.19 13.70 -9.78
CA THR A 7 -17.38 12.65 -9.16
C THR A 7 -16.82 13.30 -7.89
N THR A 8 -17.45 13.01 -6.76
CA THR A 8 -16.86 13.23 -5.44
C THR A 8 -15.43 12.70 -5.50
N LEU A 9 -14.46 13.38 -4.87
CA LEU A 9 -13.15 12.81 -4.54
C LEU A 9 -13.44 11.45 -3.88
N ALA A 10 -13.51 10.39 -4.67
CA ALA A 10 -13.70 9.06 -4.16
C ALA A 10 -12.37 8.76 -3.50
N ASP A 11 -12.40 8.40 -2.23
CA ASP A 11 -11.25 7.84 -1.52
C ASP A 11 -10.66 6.74 -2.40
N HIS A 12 -9.60 7.08 -3.15
CA HIS A 12 -8.96 6.16 -4.06
C HIS A 12 -8.13 5.23 -3.19
N GLU A 13 -8.74 4.14 -2.77
CA GLU A 13 -8.03 3.06 -2.07
C GLU A 13 -6.82 2.61 -2.92
N PRO A 14 -5.66 2.40 -2.30
CA PRO A 14 -4.47 1.94 -3.02
C PRO A 14 -4.74 0.62 -3.75
N ASP A 15 -4.38 0.53 -5.02
CA ASP A 15 -4.47 -0.72 -5.79
C ASP A 15 -3.41 -1.74 -5.33
N LEU A 16 -3.79 -2.57 -4.36
CA LEU A 16 -2.92 -3.59 -3.76
C LEU A 16 -2.66 -4.79 -4.69
N SER A 17 -3.31 -4.88 -5.85
CA SER A 17 -3.15 -6.01 -6.78
C SER A 17 -1.72 -6.15 -7.30
N LYS A 18 -0.96 -5.05 -7.28
CA LYS A 18 0.43 -4.95 -7.76
C LYS A 18 1.49 -5.35 -6.73
N LEU A 19 1.08 -5.54 -5.49
CA LEU A 19 1.93 -6.01 -4.42
C LEU A 19 2.08 -7.53 -4.49
N SER A 20 3.29 -8.03 -4.23
CA SER A 20 3.46 -9.45 -3.90
C SER A 20 2.71 -9.78 -2.61
N PRO A 21 2.37 -11.06 -2.36
CA PRO A 21 1.67 -11.44 -1.13
C PRO A 21 2.37 -10.93 0.14
N ALA A 22 3.70 -11.06 0.21
CA ALA A 22 4.48 -10.60 1.36
C ALA A 22 4.49 -9.07 1.54
N GLU A 23 4.45 -8.31 0.44
CA GLU A 23 4.37 -6.85 0.48
C GLU A 23 2.97 -6.40 0.90
N ARG A 24 1.93 -7.06 0.37
CA ARG A 24 0.53 -6.79 0.71
C ARG A 24 0.26 -7.08 2.18
N ASP A 25 0.59 -8.27 2.66
CA ASP A 25 0.38 -8.65 4.05
C ASP A 25 1.06 -7.67 5.02
N ALA A 26 2.29 -7.25 4.72
CA ALA A 26 3.01 -6.28 5.52
C ALA A 26 2.35 -4.89 5.48
N TYR A 27 1.91 -4.45 4.31
CA TYR A 27 1.24 -3.17 4.12
C TYR A 27 -0.08 -3.13 4.88
N GLU A 28 -0.94 -4.14 4.70
CA GLU A 28 -2.24 -4.24 5.37
C GLU A 28 -2.07 -4.29 6.89
N ALA A 29 -1.15 -5.11 7.41
CA ALA A 29 -0.91 -5.18 8.85
C ALA A 29 -0.51 -3.81 9.43
N VAL A 30 0.36 -3.07 8.76
CA VAL A 30 0.89 -1.81 9.30
C VAL A 30 -0.04 -0.62 9.07
N TYR A 31 -0.58 -0.47 7.87
CA TYR A 31 -1.33 0.72 7.48
C TYR A 31 -2.84 0.57 7.66
N GLU A 32 -3.41 -0.61 7.39
CA GLU A 32 -4.85 -0.86 7.53
C GLU A 32 -5.23 -1.31 8.95
N GLN A 33 -4.39 -2.17 9.56
CA GLN A 33 -4.64 -2.71 10.89
C GLN A 33 -3.90 -1.93 12.01
N GLY A 34 -3.06 -0.96 11.65
CA GLY A 34 -2.33 -0.12 12.61
C GLY A 34 -1.24 -0.84 13.42
N MET A 35 -0.81 -2.03 12.99
CA MET A 35 0.25 -2.78 13.67
C MET A 35 1.60 -2.08 13.51
N SER A 36 2.42 -2.07 14.57
CA SER A 36 3.80 -1.62 14.37
C SER A 36 4.57 -2.62 13.50
N GLY A 37 5.40 -2.16 12.56
CA GLY A 37 6.16 -3.10 11.73
C GLY A 37 7.16 -3.96 12.52
N ARG A 38 7.58 -3.53 13.74
CA ARG A 38 8.37 -4.36 14.66
C ARG A 38 7.56 -5.48 15.31
N GLU A 39 6.27 -5.26 15.53
CA GLU A 39 5.35 -6.30 15.98
C GLU A 39 5.08 -7.31 14.87
N TYR A 40 4.79 -6.83 13.66
CA TYR A 40 4.63 -7.69 12.49
C TYR A 40 5.88 -8.56 12.22
N ALA A 41 7.08 -7.97 12.34
CA ALA A 41 8.34 -8.70 12.24
C ALA A 41 8.45 -9.85 13.26
N ARG A 42 8.06 -9.61 14.52
CA ARG A 42 8.05 -10.65 15.57
C ARG A 42 7.02 -11.74 15.31
N GLN A 43 5.80 -11.37 14.88
CA GLN A 43 4.73 -12.33 14.61
C GLN A 43 5.05 -13.24 13.43
N THR A 44 5.78 -12.72 12.44
CA THR A 44 6.09 -13.46 11.20
C THR A 44 7.46 -14.13 11.21
N ASP A 45 8.18 -14.09 12.33
CA ASP A 45 9.57 -14.56 12.46
C ASP A 45 10.51 -13.99 11.37
N ARG A 46 10.35 -12.69 11.09
CA ARG A 46 11.15 -11.95 10.12
C ARG A 46 12.01 -10.92 10.82
N SER A 47 13.16 -10.62 10.20
CA SER A 47 13.95 -9.47 10.64
C SER A 47 13.21 -8.16 10.37
N TRP A 48 13.45 -7.14 11.21
CA TRP A 48 12.95 -5.79 10.96
C TRP A 48 13.39 -5.26 9.59
N GLY A 49 14.63 -5.54 9.16
CA GLY A 49 15.14 -5.13 7.85
C GLY A 49 14.34 -5.72 6.69
N THR A 50 13.92 -6.98 6.82
CA THR A 50 13.06 -7.64 5.84
C THR A 50 11.70 -6.94 5.75
N VAL A 51 11.04 -6.69 6.90
CA VAL A 51 9.75 -6.01 6.93
C VAL A 51 9.85 -4.59 6.38
N SER A 52 10.89 -3.85 6.77
CA SER A 52 11.15 -2.49 6.26
C SER A 52 11.31 -2.48 4.74
N ASN A 53 11.99 -3.47 4.16
CA ASN A 53 12.14 -3.59 2.72
C ASN A 53 10.81 -3.91 2.01
N LEU A 54 9.97 -4.76 2.61
CA LEU A 54 8.63 -5.06 2.08
C LEU A 54 7.76 -3.81 2.05
N LEU A 55 7.72 -3.05 3.16
CA LEU A 55 6.94 -1.81 3.25
C LEU A 55 7.44 -0.74 2.28
N MET A 56 8.76 -0.61 2.12
CA MET A 56 9.36 0.33 1.17
C MET A 56 9.00 -0.02 -0.28
N ARG A 57 9.09 -1.30 -0.66
CA ARG A 57 8.67 -1.76 -1.99
C ARG A 57 7.17 -1.59 -2.21
N ALA A 58 6.35 -1.89 -1.20
CA ALA A 58 4.91 -1.71 -1.26
C ALA A 58 4.57 -0.24 -1.54
N ARG A 59 5.14 0.67 -0.73
CA ARG A 59 4.95 2.12 -0.92
C ARG A 59 5.42 2.58 -2.30
N SER A 60 6.63 2.19 -2.73
CA SER A 60 7.15 2.59 -4.03
C SER A 60 6.27 2.14 -5.18
N LYS A 61 5.71 0.92 -5.11
CA LYS A 61 4.76 0.45 -6.12
C LYS A 61 3.50 1.28 -6.07
N LEU A 62 2.87 1.42 -4.91
CA LEU A 62 1.61 2.16 -4.78
C LEU A 62 1.73 3.63 -5.20
N ASP A 63 2.84 4.30 -4.85
CA ASP A 63 3.13 5.69 -5.20
C ASP A 63 3.20 5.90 -6.73
N VAL A 64 3.86 4.97 -7.46
CA VAL A 64 3.89 4.98 -8.93
C VAL A 64 2.48 4.93 -9.56
N PHE A 65 1.50 4.39 -8.85
CA PHE A 65 0.13 4.25 -9.36
C PHE A 65 -0.87 5.24 -8.76
N GLN A 66 -0.58 5.83 -7.60
CA GLN A 66 -1.41 6.86 -6.99
C GLN A 66 -1.31 8.20 -7.74
N ASP A 67 -0.17 8.49 -8.36
CA ASP A 67 0.07 9.75 -9.09
C ASP A 67 -0.28 9.71 -10.59
N GLY A 68 -0.73 8.57 -11.12
CA GLY A 68 -1.00 8.39 -12.54
C GLY A 68 0.28 8.28 -13.37
N GLY A 69 0.26 7.42 -14.40
CA GLY A 69 1.44 7.10 -15.21
C GLY A 69 2.29 8.30 -15.58
N ARG A 70 3.56 8.29 -15.14
CA ARG A 70 4.63 8.94 -15.89
C ARG A 70 5.37 7.87 -16.66
N ASP A 71 4.94 7.68 -17.90
CA ASP A 71 5.83 7.25 -18.96
C ASP A 71 7.01 8.24 -19.01
N GLY A 72 8.22 7.70 -18.98
CA GLY A 72 9.48 8.39 -19.20
C GLY A 72 10.45 7.42 -19.85
#